data_AF-A0A355BI33-F1
#
_entry.id   AF-A0A355BI33-F1
#
_cell.length_a   1.000
_cell.length_b   1.000
_cell.length_c   1.000
_cell.angle_alpha   90.00
_cell.angle_beta   90.00
_cell.angle_gamma   90.00
#
_symmetry.space_group_name_H-M   'P 1'
#
loop_
_entity.id
_entity.type
_entity.pdbx_description
1 polymer ?
#
loop_
_entity_poly.entity_id
_entity_poly.type
_entity_poly.pdbx_seq_one_letter_code
_entity_poly.pdbx_strand_id
1 'polypeptide(L)' 'MEKTLWNSYEFTWPGRQAAILEATTPSDKFLCPCQEESKHWDSTGNLYLEGDNLDALKLLQVTHLNSIKMIYID' A
#
# COMPACT_ATOMS: atom_id res chain seq x y z
N MET A 1 27.86 -7.23 -26.54
CA MET A 1 27.63 -7.15 -25.09
C MET A 1 26.73 -8.32 -24.73
N GLU A 2 27.36 -9.42 -24.31
CA GLU A 2 26.71 -10.71 -24.07
C GLU A 2 25.75 -10.61 -22.90
N LYS A 3 24.51 -11.07 -23.11
CA LYS A 3 23.53 -11.26 -22.03
C LYS A 3 23.92 -12.53 -21.28
N THR A 4 24.42 -12.39 -20.06
CA THR A 4 24.68 -13.50 -19.15
C THR A 4 23.32 -14.12 -18.74
N LEU A 5 22.90 -15.17 -19.44
CA LEU A 5 21.73 -16.00 -19.14
C LEU A 5 22.14 -17.13 -18.20
N TRP A 6 22.14 -16.90 -16.89
CA TRP A 6 22.35 -17.97 -15.91
C TRP A 6 21.32 -17.82 -14.77
N ASN A 7 20.21 -18.55 -14.94
CA ASN A 7 19.21 -18.97 -13.95
C ASN A 7 18.53 -17.89 -13.08
N SER A 8 17.47 -17.28 -13.61
CA SER A 8 16.46 -16.62 -12.78
C SER A 8 15.46 -17.67 -12.26
N TYR A 9 15.63 -18.12 -11.02
CA TYR A 9 14.58 -18.84 -10.31
C TYR A 9 13.46 -17.84 -10.00
N GLU A 10 12.28 -18.03 -10.61
CA GLU A 10 11.11 -17.19 -10.39
C GLU A 10 9.99 -18.02 -9.76
N PHE A 11 9.41 -17.51 -8.67
CA PHE A 11 8.19 -18.06 -8.11
C PHE A 11 7.00 -17.58 -8.92
N THR A 12 6.35 -18.51 -9.64
CA THR A 12 5.15 -18.23 -10.44
C THR A 12 3.95 -18.97 -9.89
N TRP A 13 2.78 -18.34 -10.00
CA TRP A 13 1.49 -18.93 -9.63
C TRP A 13 0.39 -18.37 -10.55
N PRO A 14 -0.72 -19.09 -10.74
CA PRO A 14 -1.86 -18.58 -11.49
C PRO A 14 -2.36 -17.25 -10.90
N GLY A 15 -2.52 -16.22 -11.74
CA GLY A 15 -2.97 -14.90 -11.30
C GLY A 15 -1.87 -13.93 -10.85
N ARG A 16 -0.59 -14.33 -10.84
CA ARG A 16 0.54 -13.44 -10.48
C ARG A 16 0.53 -12.11 -11.25
N GLN A 17 0.35 -12.17 -12.57
CA GLN A 17 0.36 -10.96 -13.40
C GLN A 17 -0.83 -10.05 -13.09
N ALA A 18 -2.01 -10.62 -12.84
CA ALA A 18 -3.20 -9.85 -12.45
C ALA A 18 -2.99 -9.16 -11.10
N ALA A 19 -2.43 -9.87 -10.11
CA ALA A 19 -2.13 -9.30 -8.80
C ALA A 19 -1.11 -8.14 -8.89
N ILE A 20 -0.08 -8.28 -9.73
CA ILE A 20 0.88 -7.19 -9.98
C ILE A 20 0.17 -6.00 -10.62
N LEU A 21 -0.64 -6.22 -11.66
CA LEU A 21 -1.38 -5.16 -12.33
C LEU A 21 -2.28 -4.41 -11.34
N GLU A 22 -3.03 -5.14 -10.52
CA GLU A 22 -3.92 -4.58 -9.52
C GLU A 22 -3.17 -3.77 -8.46
N ALA A 23 -2.02 -4.26 -7.98
CA ALA A 23 -1.17 -3.51 -7.05
C ALA A 23 -0.65 -2.19 -7.65
N THR A 24 -0.34 -2.18 -8.95
CA THR A 24 0.16 -0.98 -9.65
C THR A 24 -0.95 -0.04 -10.14
N THR A 25 -2.20 -0.50 -10.15
CA THR A 25 -3.34 0.32 -10.60
C THR A 25 -3.64 1.39 -9.56
N PRO A 26 -3.70 2.68 -9.93
CA PRO A 26 -4.06 3.76 -9.02
C PRO A 26 -5.42 3.53 -8.36
N SER A 27 -5.58 3.97 -7.11
CA SER A 27 -6.89 3.98 -6.46
C SER A 27 -7.72 5.16 -6.95
N ASP A 28 -9.02 4.96 -7.12
CA ASP A 28 -10.02 5.99 -7.44
C ASP A 28 -10.72 6.55 -6.19
N LYS A 29 -10.31 6.09 -5.00
CA LYS A 29 -10.87 6.50 -3.71
C LYS A 29 -10.23 7.76 -3.17
N PHE A 30 -10.91 8.39 -2.22
CA PHE A 30 -10.47 9.60 -1.51
C PHE A 30 -10.51 9.38 0.00
N LEU A 31 -9.59 10.03 0.72
CA LEU A 31 -9.64 10.09 2.17
C LEU A 31 -10.62 11.17 2.61
N CYS A 32 -11.63 10.78 3.39
CA CYS A 32 -12.63 11.69 3.96
C CYS A 32 -12.38 11.84 5.47
N PRO A 33 -12.00 13.04 5.95
CA PRO A 33 -11.88 13.33 7.38
C PRO A 33 -13.21 13.09 8.11
N CYS A 34 -13.18 12.36 9.23
CA CYS A 34 -14.31 12.23 10.14
C CYS A 34 -13.92 12.75 11.54
N GLN A 35 -14.17 14.03 11.80
CA GLN A 35 -13.79 14.66 13.07
C GLN A 35 -14.65 14.18 14.24
N GLU A 36 -15.93 13.89 14.01
CA GLU A 36 -16.88 13.50 15.05
C GLU A 36 -16.50 12.17 15.71
N GLU A 37 -15.96 11.24 14.93
CA GLU A 37 -15.52 9.93 15.40
C GLU A 37 -14.05 9.90 15.85
N SER A 38 -13.32 10.98 15.58
CA SER A 38 -11.91 11.07 15.93
C SER A 38 -11.71 11.47 17.37
N LYS A 39 -10.77 10.80 18.03
CA LYS A 39 -10.30 11.18 19.36
C LYS A 39 -9.10 12.11 19.22
N HIS A 40 -9.14 13.26 19.89
CA HIS A 40 -8.02 14.21 19.96
C HIS A 40 -7.47 14.60 18.56
N TRP A 41 -8.38 15.05 17.68
CA TRP A 41 -8.10 15.37 16.26
C TRP A 41 -6.81 16.17 16.04
N ASP A 42 -6.58 17.22 16.83
CA ASP A 42 -5.45 18.13 16.61
C ASP A 42 -4.11 17.67 17.22
N SER A 43 -4.09 16.61 18.06
CA SER A 43 -2.90 16.32 18.89
C SER A 43 -2.37 14.89 18.88
N THR A 44 -3.13 13.89 18.43
CA THR A 44 -2.68 12.48 18.57
C THR A 44 -1.50 12.13 17.68
N GLY A 45 -1.44 12.70 16.48
CA GLY A 45 -0.51 12.25 15.43
C GLY A 45 -0.77 10.82 14.95
N ASN A 46 -1.90 10.21 15.32
CA ASN A 46 -2.26 8.85 14.93
C ASN A 46 -3.34 8.91 13.84
N LEU A 47 -3.24 7.99 12.87
CA LEU A 47 -4.20 7.87 11.78
C LEU A 47 -4.88 6.50 11.85
N TYR A 48 -6.20 6.50 11.79
CA TYR A 48 -7.01 5.31 11.58
C TYR A 48 -7.74 5.47 10.25
N LEU A 49 -7.73 4.42 9.43
CA LEU A 49 -8.40 4.37 8.14
C LEU A 49 -9.38 3.20 8.15
N GLU A 50 -10.63 3.48 7.76
CA GLU A 50 -11.65 2.47 7.54
C GLU A 50 -11.79 2.20 6.04
N GLY A 51 -11.80 0.92 5.66
CA GLY A 51 -11.96 0.49 4.27
C GLY A 51 -11.07 -0.68 3.88
N ASP A 52 -10.88 -0.84 2.57
CA ASP A 52 -10.00 -1.86 2.00
C ASP A 52 -8.52 -1.49 2.19
N ASN A 53 -7.70 -2.47 2.60
CA ASN A 53 -6.31 -2.24 2.94
C ASN A 53 -5.44 -1.94 1.71
N LEU A 54 -5.73 -2.51 0.55
CA LEU A 54 -4.96 -2.28 -0.67
C LEU A 54 -5.14 -0.84 -1.14
N ASP A 55 -6.38 -0.34 -1.11
CA ASP A 55 -6.67 1.07 -1.43
C ASP A 55 -6.04 2.02 -0.41
N ALA A 56 -6.16 1.71 0.88
CA ALA A 56 -5.54 2.52 1.94
C ALA A 56 -4.01 2.63 1.74
N LEU A 57 -3.33 1.53 1.43
CA LEU A 57 -1.89 1.51 1.16
C LEU A 57 -1.53 2.29 -0.11
N LYS A 58 -2.33 2.18 -1.18
CA LYS A 58 -2.14 2.96 -2.42
C LYS A 58 -2.25 4.46 -2.16
N LEU A 59 -3.21 4.89 -1.35
CA LEU A 59 -3.39 6.30 -0.99
C LEU A 59 -2.24 6.81 -0.10
N LEU A 60 -1.81 6.02 0.88
CA LEU A 60 -0.72 6.37 1.78
C LEU A 60 0.65 6.39 1.08
N GLN A 61 0.82 5.69 -0.04
CA GLN A 61 2.07 5.64 -0.78
C GLN A 61 2.61 7.04 -1.13
N VAL A 62 1.74 8.00 -1.46
CA VAL A 62 2.14 9.35 -1.85
C VAL A 62 2.79 10.13 -0.70
N THR A 63 2.28 9.96 0.51
CA THR A 63 2.66 10.77 1.69
C THR A 63 3.63 10.05 2.62
N HIS A 64 3.63 8.72 2.62
CA HIS A 64 4.39 7.90 3.58
C HIS A 64 5.47 7.01 2.92
N LEU A 65 5.86 7.34 1.68
CA LEU A 65 6.95 6.62 1.01
C LEU A 65 8.24 6.73 1.83
N ASN A 66 8.84 5.58 2.13
CA ASN A 66 10.10 5.46 2.89
C ASN A 66 10.10 6.11 4.29
N SER A 67 8.94 6.44 4.87
CA SER A 67 8.84 7.03 6.21
C SER A 67 8.43 6.02 7.29
N ILE A 68 7.93 4.85 6.91
CA ILE A 68 7.45 3.82 7.83
C ILE A 68 8.60 3.01 8.43
N LYS A 69 8.74 3.04 9.76
CA LYS A 69 9.81 2.34 10.49
C LYS A 69 9.53 0.85 10.70
N MET A 70 8.28 0.47 10.88
CA MET A 70 7.85 -0.90 11.18
C MET A 70 6.45 -1.13 10.62
N ILE A 71 6.22 -2.31 10.07
CA ILE A 71 4.91 -2.80 9.67
C ILE A 71 4.63 -4.07 10.47
N TYR A 72 3.47 -4.15 11.11
CA TYR A 72 2.96 -5.33 11.79
C TYR A 72 1.63 -5.73 11.16
N ILE A 73 1.53 -6.99 10.71
CA ILE A 73 0.34 -7.59 10.10
C ILE A 73 0.21 -8.98 10.74
N ASP A 74 -0.99 -9.35 11.17
CA ASP A 74 -1.33 -10.70 11.66
C ASP A 74 -1.87 -11.54 10.49
#